data_AF-A0AAU4IUA8-F1
#
_entry.id   AF-A0AAU4IUA8-F1
#
_cell.length_a   1.000
_cell.length_b   1.000
_cell.length_c   1.000
_cell.angle_alpha   90.00
_cell.angle_beta   90.00
_cell.angle_gamma   90.00
#
_symmetry.space_group_name_H-M   'P 1'
#
loop_
_entity.id
_entity.type
_entity.pdbx_description
1 polymer ?
#
loop_
_entity_poly.entity_id
_entity_poly.type
_entity_poly.pdbx_seq_one_letter_code
_entity_poly.pdbx_strand_id
1 'polypeptide(L)'
;MTSHQNTQTMKPATAAKKLGVYLEAAPAEFREGVVTRGELNALQADPPAWLRELRRDGPHPRPVVAAKLGVSIAGLHRGGVTEPLTTEQIEALKQERPEWLEREQAVQADVRKEAVRVKKLHAERAERAERD
;
A
#
# COMPACT_ATOMS: atom_id res chain seq x y z
N MET A 1 24.85 18.10 -21.30
CA MET A 1 24.86 16.63 -21.23
C MET A 1 23.42 16.15 -21.26
N THR A 2 22.94 15.72 -22.43
CA THR A 2 21.59 15.17 -22.56
C THR A 2 21.61 13.79 -21.93
N SER A 3 21.08 13.66 -20.72
CA SER A 3 20.89 12.36 -20.08
C SER A 3 20.04 11.52 -21.02
N HIS A 4 20.57 10.41 -21.52
CA HIS A 4 19.75 9.41 -22.18
C HIS A 4 18.74 8.94 -21.15
N GLN A 5 17.51 9.47 -21.24
CA GLN A 5 16.39 8.99 -20.45
C GLN A 5 16.14 7.57 -20.92
N ASN A 6 16.83 6.63 -20.28
CA ASN A 6 16.62 5.22 -20.50
C ASN A 6 15.16 4.98 -20.10
N THR A 7 14.29 4.82 -21.10
CA THR A 7 12.85 4.69 -20.92
C THR A 7 12.57 3.35 -20.26
N GLN A 8 12.87 3.26 -18.96
CA GLN A 8 12.64 2.06 -18.18
C GLN A 8 11.13 1.82 -18.16
N THR A 9 10.75 0.74 -18.81
CA THR A 9 9.38 0.24 -18.81
C THR A 9 9.21 -0.77 -17.68
N MET A 10 7.97 -0.91 -17.20
CA MET A 10 7.60 -1.92 -16.23
C MET A 10 6.28 -2.57 -16.61
N LYS A 11 6.11 -3.81 -16.17
CA LYS A 11 4.85 -4.55 -16.32
C LYS A 11 3.70 -3.80 -15.61
N PRO A 12 2.47 -3.84 -16.14
CA PRO A 12 1.29 -3.25 -15.50
C PRO A 12 1.10 -3.68 -14.05
N ALA A 13 1.38 -4.95 -13.72
CA ALA A 13 1.34 -5.42 -12.33
C ALA A 13 2.27 -4.64 -11.39
N THR A 14 3.47 -4.29 -11.86
CA THR A 14 4.42 -3.48 -11.09
C THR A 14 3.94 -2.04 -10.98
N ALA A 15 3.38 -1.47 -12.04
CA ALA A 15 2.82 -0.13 -12.05
C ALA A 15 1.61 -0.03 -11.10
N ALA A 16 0.65 -0.95 -11.18
CA ALA A 16 -0.51 -1.06 -10.29
C ALA A 16 -0.09 -1.15 -8.82
N LYS A 17 0.91 -1.98 -8.52
CA LYS A 17 1.49 -2.08 -7.16
C LYS A 17 2.05 -0.74 -6.67
N LYS A 18 2.74 0.02 -7.52
CA LYS A 18 3.26 1.36 -7.19
C LYS A 18 2.17 2.42 -7.11
N LEU A 19 1.08 2.26 -7.84
CA LEU A 19 -0.10 3.14 -7.79
C LEU A 19 -1.04 2.83 -6.62
N GLY A 20 -0.88 1.67 -5.99
CA GLY A 20 -1.70 1.21 -4.87
C GLY A 20 -3.09 0.72 -5.28
N VAL A 21 -3.24 0.20 -6.50
CA VAL A 21 -4.54 -0.27 -7.03
C VAL A 21 -4.52 -1.75 -7.40
N TYR A 22 -5.70 -2.36 -7.45
CA TYR A 22 -5.87 -3.73 -7.91
C TYR A 22 -5.88 -3.77 -9.44
N LEU A 23 -4.95 -4.53 -10.04
CA LEU A 23 -4.72 -4.52 -11.48
C LEU A 23 -5.95 -4.97 -12.27
N GLU A 24 -6.66 -6.00 -11.82
CA GLU A 24 -7.78 -6.58 -12.58
C GLU A 24 -8.99 -5.65 -12.69
N ALA A 25 -9.07 -4.64 -11.82
CA ALA A 25 -10.09 -3.60 -11.88
C ALA A 25 -9.67 -2.37 -12.72
N ALA A 26 -8.42 -2.34 -13.22
CA ALA A 26 -7.96 -1.27 -14.10
C ALA A 26 -8.45 -1.46 -15.55
N PRO A 27 -8.56 -0.36 -16.33
CA PRO A 27 -8.93 -0.43 -17.75
C PRO A 27 -8.02 -1.36 -18.57
N ALA A 28 -8.56 -1.95 -19.65
CA ALA A 28 -7.83 -2.91 -20.49
C ALA A 28 -6.55 -2.30 -21.07
N GLU A 29 -6.60 -1.03 -21.47
CA GLU A 29 -5.47 -0.28 -22.02
C GLU A 29 -4.29 -0.20 -21.03
N PHE A 30 -4.60 -0.12 -19.73
CA PHE A 30 -3.59 -0.15 -18.68
C PHE A 30 -3.09 -1.58 -18.39
N ARG A 31 -3.98 -2.58 -18.43
CA ARG A 31 -3.65 -3.98 -18.13
C ARG A 31 -2.81 -4.67 -19.20
N GLU A 32 -3.01 -4.31 -20.46
CA GLU A 32 -2.37 -4.96 -21.61
C GLU A 32 -1.09 -4.24 -22.07
N GLY A 33 -0.90 -2.98 -21.68
CA GLY A 33 0.23 -2.15 -22.10
C GLY A 33 1.54 -2.39 -21.33
N VAL A 34 2.56 -1.62 -21.67
CA VAL A 34 3.75 -1.42 -20.83
C VAL A 34 3.71 -0.01 -20.26
N VAL A 35 4.14 0.16 -19.01
CA VAL A 35 4.12 1.47 -18.34
C VAL A 35 5.54 1.96 -18.20
N THR A 36 5.86 3.10 -18.80
CA THR A 36 7.13 3.78 -18.62
C THR A 36 7.20 4.46 -17.25
N ARG A 37 8.42 4.72 -16.78
CA ARG A 37 8.62 5.54 -15.56
C ARG A 37 7.96 6.92 -15.67
N GLY A 38 7.97 7.52 -16.87
CA GLY A 38 7.33 8.82 -17.14
C GLY A 38 5.81 8.76 -17.01
N GLU A 39 5.16 7.77 -17.63
CA GLU A 39 3.71 7.56 -17.51
C GLU A 39 3.29 7.26 -16.08
N LEU A 40 4.05 6.43 -15.34
CA LEU A 40 3.77 6.18 -13.93
C LEU A 40 3.80 7.48 -13.12
N ASN A 41 4.79 8.34 -13.35
CA ASN A 41 4.89 9.63 -12.66
C ASN A 41 3.73 10.55 -13.04
N ALA A 42 3.32 10.57 -14.32
CA ALA A 42 2.16 11.33 -14.79
C ALA A 42 0.86 10.85 -14.12
N LEU A 43 0.63 9.54 -14.06
CA LEU A 43 -0.51 8.93 -13.36
C LEU A 43 -0.52 9.23 -11.85
N GLN A 44 0.65 9.41 -11.24
CA GLN A 44 0.76 9.80 -9.84
C GLN A 44 0.49 11.29 -9.62
N ALA A 45 0.97 12.15 -10.53
CA ALA A 45 0.86 13.60 -10.43
C ALA A 45 -0.55 14.09 -10.78
N ASP A 46 -1.13 13.58 -11.86
CA ASP A 46 -2.50 13.88 -12.28
C ASP A 46 -3.27 12.57 -12.54
N PRO A 47 -3.78 11.93 -11.47
CA PRO A 47 -4.44 10.64 -11.59
C PRO A 47 -5.75 10.76 -12.36
N PRO A 48 -6.00 10.01 -13.44
CA PRO A 48 -7.27 10.06 -14.16
C PRO A 48 -8.46 9.59 -13.30
N ALA A 49 -9.70 9.82 -13.78
CA ALA A 49 -10.92 9.52 -13.04
C ALA A 49 -11.00 8.06 -12.55
N TRP A 50 -10.72 7.09 -13.42
CA TRP A 50 -10.71 5.66 -13.06
C TRP A 50 -9.71 5.35 -11.92
N LEU A 51 -8.55 6.00 -11.90
CA LEU A 51 -7.53 5.78 -10.87
C LEU A 51 -7.95 6.41 -9.53
N ARG A 52 -8.62 7.57 -9.58
CA ARG A 52 -9.19 8.21 -8.38
C ARG A 52 -10.32 7.35 -7.80
N GLU A 53 -11.18 6.80 -8.64
CA GLU A 53 -12.28 5.92 -8.25
C GLU A 53 -11.77 4.63 -7.60
N LEU A 54 -10.84 3.91 -8.24
CA LEU A 54 -10.24 2.70 -7.65
C LEU A 54 -9.57 2.96 -6.30
N ARG A 55 -8.94 4.13 -6.10
CA ARG A 55 -8.34 4.50 -4.81
C ARG A 55 -9.37 4.85 -3.74
N ARG A 56 -10.52 5.39 -4.15
CA ARG A 56 -11.60 5.77 -3.23
C ARG A 56 -12.41 4.55 -2.80
N ASP A 57 -12.87 3.77 -3.77
CA ASP A 57 -13.94 2.78 -3.57
C ASP A 57 -13.42 1.34 -3.67
N GLY A 58 -12.29 1.14 -4.33
CA GLY A 58 -11.70 -0.17 -4.54
C GLY A 58 -12.26 -0.87 -5.79
N PRO A 59 -12.03 -2.18 -5.96
CA PRO A 59 -11.41 -3.10 -5.01
C PRO A 59 -9.95 -2.73 -4.65
N HIS A 60 -9.64 -2.75 -3.36
CA HIS A 60 -8.33 -2.41 -2.81
C HIS A 60 -7.42 -3.63 -2.76
N PRO A 61 -6.15 -3.52 -3.19
CA PRO A 61 -5.21 -4.61 -3.04
C PRO A 61 -4.89 -4.87 -1.57
N ARG A 62 -4.50 -6.11 -1.23
CA ARG A 62 -4.23 -6.56 0.16
C ARG A 62 -3.40 -5.58 1.02
N PRO A 63 -2.32 -4.94 0.52
CA PRO A 63 -1.57 -3.96 1.32
C PRO A 63 -2.42 -2.75 1.74
N VAL A 64 -3.31 -2.28 0.86
CA VAL A 64 -4.21 -1.16 1.13
C VAL A 64 -5.32 -1.58 2.09
N VAL A 65 -5.88 -2.79 1.92
CA VAL A 65 -6.85 -3.37 2.86
C VAL A 65 -6.26 -3.46 4.27
N ALA A 66 -5.07 -4.05 4.40
CA ALA A 66 -4.38 -4.19 5.69
C ALA A 66 -4.13 -2.82 6.34
N ALA A 67 -3.69 -1.83 5.56
CA ALA A 67 -3.50 -0.46 6.04
C ALA A 67 -4.81 0.17 6.53
N LYS A 68 -5.90 0.05 5.78
CA LYS A 68 -7.23 0.59 6.12
C LYS A 68 -7.84 -0.08 7.36
N LEU A 69 -7.54 -1.37 7.59
CA LEU A 69 -7.97 -2.13 8.76
C LEU A 69 -7.02 -1.99 9.96
N GLY A 70 -5.86 -1.33 9.80
CA GLY A 70 -4.90 -1.15 10.87
C GLY A 70 -4.16 -2.41 11.30
N VAL A 71 -4.02 -3.39 10.40
CA VAL A 71 -3.37 -4.68 10.65
C VAL A 71 -2.14 -4.87 9.74
N SER A 72 -1.35 -5.91 10.00
CA SER A 72 -0.30 -6.35 9.06
C SER A 72 -0.89 -7.17 7.92
N ILE A 73 -0.18 -7.29 6.78
CA ILE A 73 -0.60 -8.18 5.67
C ILE A 73 -0.68 -9.65 6.13
N ALA A 74 0.23 -10.06 7.02
CA ALA A 74 0.21 -11.40 7.61
C ALA A 74 -0.99 -11.58 8.54
N GLY A 75 -1.35 -10.57 9.33
CA GLY A 75 -2.54 -10.55 10.18
C GLY A 75 -3.82 -10.63 9.36
N LEU A 76 -3.89 -9.88 8.26
CA LEU A 76 -4.99 -9.95 7.30
C LEU A 76 -5.18 -11.37 6.75
N HIS A 77 -4.08 -12.04 6.39
CA HIS A 77 -4.11 -13.42 5.92
C HIS A 77 -4.57 -14.41 7.01
N ARG A 78 -4.13 -14.22 8.27
CA ARG A 78 -4.60 -15.04 9.40
C ARG A 78 -6.10 -14.85 9.68
N GLY A 79 -6.62 -13.66 9.41
CA GLY A 79 -8.06 -13.35 9.42
C GLY A 79 -8.84 -13.94 8.25
N GLY A 80 -8.22 -14.73 7.37
CA GLY A 80 -8.87 -15.36 6.21
C GLY A 80 -9.11 -14.43 5.02
N VAL A 81 -8.72 -13.15 5.11
CA VAL A 81 -8.91 -12.18 4.02
C VAL A 81 -7.75 -12.29 3.03
N THR A 82 -8.01 -12.95 1.90
CA THR A 82 -7.04 -13.21 0.83
C THR A 82 -7.35 -12.43 -0.44
N GLU A 83 -8.61 -12.06 -0.65
CA GLU A 83 -9.09 -11.32 -1.81
C GLU A 83 -9.03 -9.79 -1.60
N PRO A 84 -9.02 -9.00 -2.70
CA PRO A 84 -9.24 -7.56 -2.64
C PRO A 84 -10.61 -7.23 -2.03
N LEU A 85 -10.68 -6.13 -1.27
CA LEU A 85 -11.93 -5.65 -0.68
C LEU A 85 -12.28 -4.25 -1.16
N THR A 86 -13.56 -3.97 -1.37
CA THR A 86 -14.06 -2.60 -1.57
C THR A 86 -14.04 -1.81 -0.27
N THR A 87 -14.16 -0.48 -0.35
CA THR A 87 -14.29 0.37 0.83
C THR A 87 -15.51 -0.04 1.66
N GLU A 88 -16.63 -0.37 1.01
CA GLU A 88 -17.84 -0.84 1.70
C GLU A 88 -17.60 -2.11 2.52
N GLN A 89 -16.96 -3.12 1.93
CA GLN A 89 -16.61 -4.36 2.64
C GLN A 89 -15.65 -4.12 3.81
N ILE A 90 -14.71 -3.19 3.64
CA ILE A 90 -13.79 -2.79 4.72
C ILE A 90 -14.55 -2.13 5.87
N GLU A 91 -15.49 -1.22 5.57
CA GLU A 91 -16.30 -0.57 6.59
C GLU A 91 -17.24 -1.55 7.29
N ALA A 92 -17.81 -2.53 6.57
CA ALA A 92 -18.58 -3.61 7.18
C ALA A 92 -17.73 -4.41 8.19
N LEU A 93 -16.51 -4.83 7.82
CA LEU A 93 -15.60 -5.53 8.74
C LEU A 93 -15.23 -4.70 9.98
N LYS A 94 -15.05 -3.39 9.82
CA LYS A 94 -14.79 -2.48 10.95
C LYS A 94 -15.99 -2.35 11.88
N GLN A 95 -17.21 -2.44 11.36
CA GLN A 95 -18.43 -2.38 12.16
C GLN A 95 -18.69 -3.70 12.89
N GLU A 96 -18.50 -4.83 12.20
CA GLU A 96 -18.64 -6.17 12.77
C GLU A 96 -17.64 -6.45 13.88
N ARG A 97 -16.44 -5.85 13.81
CA ARG A 97 -15.34 -6.02 14.78
C ARG A 97 -15.11 -7.49 15.16
N PRO A 98 -14.84 -8.37 14.19
CA PRO A 98 -14.58 -9.76 14.50
C PRO A 98 -13.32 -9.89 15.38
N GLU A 99 -13.31 -10.90 16.25
CA GLU A 99 -12.24 -11.11 17.25
C GLU A 99 -10.82 -11.09 16.64
N TRP A 100 -10.66 -11.71 15.46
CA TRP A 100 -9.38 -11.73 14.76
C TRP A 100 -8.89 -10.31 14.41
N LEU A 101 -9.80 -9.41 14.02
CA LEU A 101 -9.46 -8.05 13.61
C LEU A 101 -8.98 -7.25 14.82
N GLU A 102 -9.69 -7.36 15.95
CA GLU A 102 -9.30 -6.67 17.19
C GLU A 102 -7.94 -7.15 17.69
N ARG A 103 -7.73 -8.47 17.69
CA ARG A 103 -6.45 -9.08 18.07
C ARG A 103 -5.32 -8.60 17.18
N GLU A 104 -5.50 -8.61 15.86
CA GLU A 104 -4.46 -8.20 14.92
C GLU A 104 -4.19 -6.69 14.96
N GLN A 105 -5.19 -5.86 15.26
CA GLN A 105 -5.01 -4.43 15.49
C GLN A 105 -4.19 -4.16 16.76
N ALA A 106 -4.45 -4.89 17.85
CA ALA A 106 -3.66 -4.78 19.07
C ALA A 106 -2.19 -5.16 18.83
N VAL A 107 -1.96 -6.30 18.17
CA VAL A 107 -0.61 -6.74 17.77
C VAL A 107 0.08 -5.67 16.91
N GLN A 108 -0.61 -5.14 15.90
CA GLN A 108 -0.03 -4.13 15.01
C GLN A 108 0.28 -2.81 15.74
N ALA A 109 -0.56 -2.42 16.71
CA ALA A 109 -0.31 -1.25 17.54
C ALA A 109 0.95 -1.42 18.39
N ASP A 110 1.16 -2.59 19.00
CA ASP A 110 2.34 -2.86 19.81
C ASP A 110 3.62 -2.94 19.00
N VAL A 111 3.58 -3.57 17.81
CA VAL A 111 4.72 -3.57 16.87
C VAL A 111 5.08 -2.14 16.46
N ARG A 112 4.10 -1.27 16.22
CA ARG A 112 4.36 0.15 15.88
C ARG A 112 5.01 0.91 17.03
N LYS A 113 4.55 0.72 18.27
CA LYS A 113 5.18 1.33 19.46
C LYS A 113 6.64 0.89 19.60
N GLU A 114 6.89 -0.41 19.42
CA GLU A 114 8.23 -0.97 19.51
C GLU A 114 9.15 -0.44 18.40
N ALA A 115 8.67 -0.37 17.16
CA ALA A 115 9.43 0.21 16.05
C ALA A 115 9.82 1.68 16.30
N VAL A 116 8.92 2.48 16.90
CA VAL A 116 9.21 3.86 17.29
C VAL A 116 10.29 3.91 18.37
N ARG A 117 10.19 3.07 19.41
CA ARG A 117 11.17 2.97 20.49
C ARG A 117 12.57 2.62 19.95
N VAL A 118 12.64 1.61 19.08
CA VAL A 118 13.88 1.15 18.45
C VAL A 118 14.47 2.26 17.57
N LYS A 119 13.65 2.95 16.77
CA LYS A 119 14.10 4.08 15.94
C LYS A 119 14.69 5.21 16.79
N LYS A 120 14.04 5.56 17.91
CA LYS A 120 14.55 6.58 18.85
C LYS A 120 15.91 6.17 19.43
N LEU A 121 16.02 4.93 19.89
CA LEU A 121 17.29 4.40 20.42
C LEU A 121 18.41 4.43 19.39
N HIS A 122 18.14 4.10 18.12
CA HIS A 122 19.15 4.19 17.06
C HIS A 122 19.55 5.64 16.75
N ALA A 123 18.60 6.57 16.76
CA ALA A 123 18.90 8.00 16.57
C ALA A 123 19.79 8.53 17.70
N GLU A 124 19.45 8.25 18.97
CA GLU A 124 20.26 8.66 20.13
C GLU A 124 21.69 8.09 20.08
N ARG A 125 21.85 6.83 19.66
CA ARG A 125 23.17 6.21 19.49
C ARG A 125 23.97 6.84 18.36
N ALA A 126 23.34 7.16 17.24
CA ALA A 126 24.00 7.84 16.12
C ALA A 126 24.46 9.24 16.52
N GLU A 127 23.59 10.01 17.18
CA GLU A 127 23.93 11.34 17.70
C GLU A 127 25.08 11.31 18.70
N ARG A 128 25.14 10.28 19.57
CA ARG A 128 26.27 10.12 20.49
C ARG A 128 27.57 9.81 19.75
N ALA A 129 27.53 8.92 18.76
CA ALA A 129 28.70 8.55 17.97
C ALA A 129 29.23 9.69 17.09
N GLU A 130 28.39 10.65 16.70
CA GLU A 130 28.81 11.85 15.98
C GLU A 130 29.43 12.93 16.89
N ARG A 131 29.18 12.86 18.20
CA ARG A 131 29.70 13.81 19.20
C ARG A 131 31.04 13.38 19.80
N ASP A 132 31.32 12.08 19.80
CA ASP A 132 32.55 11.45 20.28
C ASP A 132 33.60 11.39 19.15
#